data_AF-A0A7G2HK57-F1
#
_entry.id   AF-A0A7G2HK57-F1
#
_cell.length_a   1.000
_cell.length_b   1.000
_cell.length_c   1.000
_cell.angle_alpha   90.00
_cell.angle_beta   90.00
_cell.angle_gamma   90.00
#
_symmetry.space_group_name_H-M   'P 1'
#
loop_
_entity.id
_entity.type
_entity.pdbx_description
1 polymer ?
#
loop_
_entity_poly.entity_id
_entity_poly.type
_entity_poly.pdbx_seq_one_letter_code
_entity_poly.pdbx_strand_id
1 'polypeptide(L)'
;MHLYGSNHTKNAFSLGNTRSFVKSILANDYRLEFFLNDTYRLDNKYVPGELRGIINCERINIDEEHLMINHSVFSLKKHVFLLLKLKIDKKNKIIQLFPIEIKYSQNEKNEYSLIEELIVENNIEIADPISILEKNFDYFHLNEALENLFTPNLDSLMDFIFFIWAADDEFWDKNKLCDMGISKWYERLSNYKSKVTIDGILFNIPDSLILEYFELDGFDINYEALSESSRKCLEDINKSIRENTEFFSMGFSPKFTWSAPTDATWINSNRSICCRTLEELFILLKASTKVSEDIDRAKEGNISNVLLLREYVPTLNEMFEFRVFIGGCSLHSEYKILGISQRHICYYYKELSENFKLRTDIKSCIMEFFLYSKKELILELFDIFNNKLSILIIDVQPLLHASPLLFNLFELKLNLLTEEGTELGFDILRTTENNSTKNMINNSYLKGFVPDELLSVSNSDFYNNETLDKLEWIDYK
;
A
#
# COMPACT_ATOMS: atom_id res chain seq x y z
N MET A 1 2.35 46.09 17.87
CA MET A 1 1.10 46.41 18.59
C MET A 1 0.32 45.10 18.65
N HIS A 2 0.12 44.60 19.87
CA HIS A 2 -0.46 43.32 20.32
C HIS A 2 -1.27 42.53 19.28
N LEU A 3 -1.05 41.23 19.09
CA LEU A 3 -1.35 40.14 20.03
C LEU A 3 -0.62 38.88 19.56
N TYR A 4 0.10 38.18 20.43
CA TYR A 4 0.03 36.72 20.60
C TYR A 4 0.90 36.38 21.81
N GLY A 5 0.23 35.95 22.86
CA GLY A 5 0.82 35.68 24.15
C GLY A 5 1.78 34.49 24.09
N SER A 6 2.83 34.58 24.89
CA SER A 6 3.84 33.57 25.16
C SER A 6 3.30 32.39 25.98
N ASN A 7 2.21 31.77 25.54
CA ASN A 7 1.67 30.54 26.13
C ASN A 7 1.01 29.68 25.04
N HIS A 8 1.30 28.38 25.08
CA HIS A 8 0.53 27.27 24.47
C HIS A 8 1.05 26.60 23.19
N THR A 9 2.31 26.18 23.18
CA THR A 9 2.73 24.87 22.61
C THR A 9 3.72 24.13 23.52
N LYS A 10 3.71 24.44 24.83
CA LYS A 10 4.63 23.81 25.81
C LYS A 10 4.38 22.32 26.06
N ASN A 11 3.30 21.76 25.53
CA ASN A 11 2.83 20.43 25.93
C ASN A 11 2.80 19.39 24.80
N ALA A 12 3.26 19.69 23.58
CA ALA A 12 3.49 18.64 22.59
C ALA A 12 4.61 17.72 23.10
N PHE A 13 4.36 16.42 23.15
CA PHE A 13 5.27 15.47 23.75
C PHE A 13 6.55 15.40 22.91
N SER A 14 7.63 16.02 23.38
CA SER A 14 8.94 15.94 22.70
C SER A 14 9.51 14.51 22.80
N LEU A 15 10.51 14.17 21.99
CA LEU A 15 11.25 12.91 22.12
C LEU A 15 11.77 12.68 23.55
N GLY A 16 12.20 13.73 24.24
CA GLY A 16 12.61 13.65 25.65
C GLY A 16 11.44 13.26 26.56
N ASN A 17 10.27 13.84 26.36
CA ASN A 17 9.08 13.54 27.15
C ASN A 17 8.54 12.14 26.84
N THR A 18 8.54 11.70 25.58
CA THR A 18 8.14 10.34 25.19
C THR A 18 8.97 9.29 25.91
N ARG A 19 10.30 9.49 25.94
CA ARG A 19 11.22 8.62 26.68
C ARG A 19 10.93 8.62 28.18
N SER A 20 10.60 9.77 28.76
CA SER A 20 10.25 9.89 30.18
C SER A 20 8.96 9.13 30.51
N PHE A 21 7.92 9.27 29.66
CA PHE A 21 6.66 8.57 29.83
C PHE A 21 6.85 7.06 29.78
N VAL A 22 7.52 6.54 28.74
CA VAL A 22 7.80 5.10 28.63
C VAL A 22 8.57 4.59 29.86
N LYS A 23 9.60 5.32 30.31
CA LYS A 23 10.33 4.96 31.53
C LYS A 23 9.41 4.89 32.75
N SER A 24 8.48 5.83 32.89
CA SER A 24 7.49 5.82 33.97
C SER A 24 6.59 4.58 33.91
N ILE A 25 6.12 4.18 32.72
CA ILE A 25 5.31 2.97 32.53
C ILE A 25 6.08 1.73 32.99
N LEU A 26 7.32 1.57 32.50
CA LEU A 26 8.19 0.44 32.82
C LEU A 26 8.53 0.37 34.31
N ALA A 27 8.79 1.52 34.95
CA ALA A 27 9.16 1.59 36.36
C ALA A 27 8.00 1.27 37.32
N ASN A 28 6.74 1.38 36.86
CA ASN A 28 5.56 1.22 37.69
C ASN A 28 4.77 -0.08 37.39
N ASP A 29 5.37 -0.99 36.63
CA ASP A 29 4.79 -2.27 36.19
C ASP A 29 3.43 -2.11 35.48
N TYR A 30 3.27 -1.04 34.70
CA TYR A 30 2.09 -0.93 33.84
C TYR A 30 2.21 -1.90 32.67
N ARG A 31 1.11 -2.60 32.39
CA ARG A 31 0.97 -3.44 31.20
C ARG A 31 0.68 -2.55 30.00
N LEU A 32 1.51 -2.62 28.97
CA LEU A 32 1.28 -1.92 27.70
C LEU A 32 0.48 -2.80 26.75
N GLU A 33 -0.55 -2.20 26.15
CA GLU A 33 -1.39 -2.88 25.16
C GLU A 33 -1.49 -2.02 23.90
N PHE A 34 -1.21 -2.64 22.77
CA PHE A 34 -1.19 -1.98 21.47
C PHE A 34 -2.42 -2.39 20.69
N PHE A 35 -3.09 -1.42 20.07
CA PHE A 35 -4.25 -1.68 19.22
C PHE A 35 -4.02 -1.12 17.81
N LEU A 36 -4.45 -1.88 16.81
CA LEU A 36 -4.71 -1.46 15.45
C LEU A 36 -6.11 -0.82 15.44
N ASN A 37 -6.13 0.51 15.56
CA ASN A 37 -7.34 1.32 15.73
C ASN A 37 -8.13 0.93 16.99
N ASP A 38 -9.35 1.43 17.15
CA ASP A 38 -10.22 1.11 18.31
C ASP A 38 -10.77 -0.35 18.31
N THR A 39 -10.35 -1.21 17.36
CA THR A 39 -11.00 -2.52 17.10
C THR A 39 -10.11 -3.74 17.31
N TYR A 40 -8.87 -3.73 16.83
CA TYR A 40 -8.04 -4.95 16.80
C TYR A 40 -6.82 -4.81 17.69
N ARG A 41 -6.71 -5.63 18.74
CA ARG A 41 -5.49 -5.66 19.55
C ARG A 41 -4.35 -6.33 18.78
N LEU A 42 -3.14 -5.77 18.90
CA LEU A 42 -1.95 -6.38 18.37
C LEU A 42 -1.69 -7.73 19.05
N ASP A 43 -1.25 -8.73 18.31
CA ASP A 43 -0.95 -10.07 18.83
C ASP A 43 0.51 -10.15 19.34
N ASN A 44 0.71 -10.82 20.48
CA ASN A 44 2.02 -10.99 21.15
C ASN A 44 3.09 -11.61 20.25
N LYS A 45 2.69 -12.35 19.22
CA LYS A 45 3.61 -12.91 18.23
C LYS A 45 4.33 -11.86 17.37
N TYR A 46 3.68 -10.71 17.15
CA TYR A 46 4.24 -9.62 16.35
C TYR A 46 5.16 -8.76 17.22
N VAL A 47 5.15 -8.96 18.53
CA VAL A 47 5.98 -8.25 19.48
C VAL A 47 7.39 -8.89 19.50
N PRO A 48 8.46 -8.10 19.27
CA PRO A 48 9.85 -8.52 19.46
C PRO A 48 10.05 -9.25 20.79
N GLY A 49 10.91 -10.28 20.79
CA GLY A 49 11.11 -11.15 21.95
C GLY A 49 11.51 -10.39 23.21
N GLU A 50 12.30 -9.32 23.05
CA GLU A 50 12.78 -8.44 24.09
C GLU A 50 11.65 -7.64 24.77
N LEU A 51 10.53 -7.45 24.06
CA LEU A 51 9.37 -6.68 24.52
C LEU A 51 8.27 -7.58 25.13
N ARG A 52 8.44 -8.91 25.09
CA ARG A 52 7.45 -9.85 25.65
C ARG A 52 7.37 -9.68 27.16
N GLY A 53 6.15 -9.51 27.68
CA GLY A 53 5.90 -9.29 29.11
C GLY A 53 5.81 -7.82 29.52
N ILE A 54 6.47 -6.92 28.78
CA ILE A 54 6.18 -5.48 28.82
C ILE A 54 4.89 -5.20 28.05
N ILE A 55 4.82 -5.76 26.85
CA ILE A 55 3.62 -5.78 26.04
C ILE A 55 2.95 -7.13 26.28
N ASN A 56 1.69 -7.07 26.70
CA ASN A 56 0.86 -8.26 26.84
C ASN A 56 -0.36 -8.11 25.92
N CYS A 57 -0.93 -9.24 25.50
CA CYS A 57 -1.98 -9.32 24.50
C CYS A 57 -3.16 -10.22 24.94
N GLU A 58 -3.87 -9.84 26.01
CA GLU A 58 -5.09 -10.50 26.50
C GLU A 58 -6.31 -9.57 26.44
N ARG A 59 -7.32 -9.90 25.62
CA ARG A 59 -8.55 -9.11 25.45
C ARG A 59 -9.13 -8.63 26.78
N ILE A 60 -9.11 -7.32 27.00
CA ILE A 60 -9.79 -6.69 28.13
C ILE A 60 -11.05 -6.02 27.62
N ASN A 61 -12.16 -6.18 28.33
CA ASN A 61 -13.34 -5.37 28.10
C ASN A 61 -13.10 -3.94 28.59
N ILE A 62 -13.34 -2.99 27.70
CA ILE A 62 -13.17 -1.56 27.92
C ILE A 62 -14.45 -1.06 28.62
N ASP A 63 -14.38 -0.83 29.93
CA ASP A 63 -15.51 -0.25 30.70
C ASP A 63 -15.39 1.29 30.82
N GLU A 64 -16.41 1.95 31.39
CA GLU A 64 -16.49 3.42 31.54
C GLU A 64 -15.64 3.97 32.72
N GLU A 65 -15.07 3.12 33.58
CA GLU A 65 -14.28 3.54 34.75
C GLU A 65 -12.82 3.96 34.44
N HIS A 66 -12.45 4.06 33.16
CA HIS A 66 -11.08 4.32 32.74
C HIS A 66 -10.85 5.81 32.43
N LEU A 67 -9.64 6.29 32.71
CA LEU A 67 -9.26 7.64 32.32
C LEU A 67 -8.86 7.65 30.84
N MET A 68 -9.59 8.41 30.04
CA MET A 68 -9.32 8.59 28.61
C MET A 68 -8.49 9.84 28.39
N ILE A 69 -7.32 9.68 27.77
CA ILE A 69 -6.59 10.77 27.13
C ILE A 69 -6.87 10.64 25.64
N ASN A 70 -7.85 11.42 25.17
CA ASN A 70 -8.41 11.23 23.84
C ASN A 70 -7.37 11.39 22.74
N HIS A 71 -6.42 12.32 22.89
CA HIS A 71 -5.45 12.63 21.85
C HIS A 71 -4.13 13.08 22.50
N SER A 72 -3.00 12.56 22.03
CA SER A 72 -1.66 12.88 22.51
C SER A 72 -0.68 12.82 21.34
N VAL A 73 0.01 13.92 21.08
CA VAL A 73 1.01 14.00 20.00
C VAL A 73 2.38 13.63 20.55
N PHE A 74 2.93 12.53 20.08
CA PHE A 74 4.26 12.03 20.42
C PHE A 74 5.27 12.40 19.34
N SER A 75 6.32 13.13 19.70
CA SER A 75 7.54 13.25 18.88
C SER A 75 8.44 12.06 19.19
N LEU A 76 8.76 11.28 18.17
CA LEU A 76 9.54 10.05 18.31
C LEU A 76 10.97 10.19 17.73
N LYS A 77 11.14 11.04 16.73
CA LYS A 77 12.42 11.46 16.12
C LYS A 77 12.29 12.93 15.74
N LYS A 78 13.41 13.60 15.44
CA LYS A 78 13.35 14.90 14.75
C LYS A 78 12.46 14.73 13.53
N HIS A 79 11.44 15.57 13.42
CA HIS A 79 10.49 15.59 12.31
C HIS A 79 9.41 14.49 12.22
N VAL A 80 9.26 13.59 13.18
CA VAL A 80 8.18 12.58 13.15
C VAL A 80 7.26 12.72 14.35
N PHE A 81 5.97 12.91 14.07
CA PHE A 81 4.91 13.13 15.05
C PHE A 81 3.81 12.08 14.92
N LEU A 82 3.59 11.31 15.98
CA LEU A 82 2.57 10.26 16.08
C LEU A 82 1.46 10.73 17.02
N LEU A 83 0.23 10.81 16.51
CA LEU A 83 -0.97 11.05 17.28
C LEU A 83 -1.49 9.71 17.83
N LEU A 84 -1.46 9.57 19.15
CA LEU A 84 -2.03 8.42 19.87
C LEU A 84 -3.17 8.86 20.78
N LYS A 85 -4.16 8.02 20.91
CA LYS A 85 -5.14 8.02 22.00
C LYS A 85 -4.68 7.04 23.06
N LEU A 86 -4.68 7.47 24.31
CA LEU A 86 -4.24 6.67 25.44
C LEU A 86 -5.44 6.39 26.34
N LYS A 87 -5.68 5.12 26.64
CA LYS A 87 -6.63 4.73 27.69
C LYS A 87 -5.87 4.16 28.86
N ILE A 88 -6.06 4.76 30.03
CA ILE A 88 -5.36 4.39 31.25
C ILE A 88 -6.35 3.74 32.21
N ASP A 89 -6.14 2.45 32.43
CA ASP A 89 -6.77 1.69 33.49
C ASP A 89 -5.85 1.68 34.71
N LYS A 90 -6.12 2.59 35.65
CA LYS A 90 -5.34 2.69 36.89
C LYS A 90 -5.53 1.47 37.79
N LYS A 91 -6.71 0.85 37.78
CA LYS A 91 -7.07 -0.25 38.67
C LYS A 91 -6.28 -1.51 38.31
N ASN A 92 -6.23 -1.82 37.02
CA ASN A 92 -5.50 -2.99 36.53
C ASN A 92 -4.05 -2.68 36.15
N LYS A 93 -3.61 -1.41 36.29
CA LYS A 93 -2.32 -0.89 35.83
C LYS A 93 -2.07 -1.17 34.35
N ILE A 94 -2.97 -0.73 33.48
CA ILE A 94 -2.92 -1.03 32.04
C ILE A 94 -3.00 0.27 31.25
N ILE A 95 -2.11 0.42 30.27
CA ILE A 95 -2.12 1.53 29.33
C ILE A 95 -2.33 0.97 27.94
N GLN A 96 -3.39 1.43 27.30
CA GLN A 96 -3.77 1.02 25.95
C GLN A 96 -3.47 2.15 24.98
N LEU A 97 -2.75 1.83 23.91
CA LEU A 97 -2.29 2.75 22.87
C LEU A 97 -3.11 2.52 21.60
N PHE A 98 -3.82 3.56 21.16
CA PHE A 98 -4.60 3.57 19.94
C PHE A 98 -3.98 4.59 18.97
N PRO A 99 -3.45 4.17 17.83
CA PRO A 99 -2.95 5.10 16.82
C PRO A 99 -4.11 5.83 16.16
N ILE A 100 -3.89 7.11 15.84
CA ILE A 100 -4.85 7.93 15.10
C ILE A 100 -4.21 8.42 13.80
N GLU A 101 -3.05 9.06 13.87
CA GLU A 101 -2.41 9.68 12.70
C GLU A 101 -0.90 9.80 12.88
N ILE A 102 -0.13 9.87 11.79
CA ILE A 102 1.29 10.27 11.84
C ILE A 102 1.56 11.33 10.79
N LYS A 103 2.30 12.36 11.19
CA LYS A 103 2.82 13.39 10.29
C LYS A 103 4.33 13.53 10.35
N TYR A 104 4.86 14.02 9.23
CA TYR A 104 6.29 14.16 8.97
C TYR A 104 6.63 15.59 8.58
N SER A 105 7.77 16.07 9.03
CA SER A 105 8.41 17.28 8.50
C SER A 105 9.61 16.92 7.63
N GLN A 106 9.81 17.62 6.53
CA GLN A 106 11.08 17.56 5.79
C GLN A 106 12.10 18.59 6.30
N ASN A 107 11.70 19.52 7.19
CA ASN A 107 12.53 20.65 7.64
C ASN A 107 12.31 21.00 9.14
N GLU A 108 13.39 21.31 9.87
CA GLU A 108 13.35 21.75 11.29
C GLU A 108 12.43 22.95 11.55
N LYS A 109 12.29 23.88 10.59
CA LYS A 109 11.44 25.08 10.77
C LYS A 109 9.95 24.80 10.76
N ASN A 110 9.50 23.65 10.25
CA ASN A 110 8.08 23.34 10.08
C ASN A 110 7.52 22.46 11.22
N GLU A 111 8.33 22.04 12.19
CA GLU A 111 7.89 21.17 13.29
C GLU A 111 6.76 21.78 14.12
N TYR A 112 6.89 23.08 14.48
CA TYR A 112 5.86 23.76 15.26
C TYR A 112 4.55 23.94 14.47
N SER A 113 4.65 24.24 13.17
CA SER A 113 3.47 24.34 12.28
C SER A 113 2.70 23.02 12.21
N LEU A 114 3.41 21.90 12.04
CA LEU A 114 2.81 20.57 11.96
C LEU A 114 2.11 20.14 13.26
N ILE A 115 2.73 20.45 14.41
CA ILE A 115 2.11 20.20 15.71
C ILE A 115 0.84 21.06 15.87
N GLU A 116 0.89 22.34 15.48
CA GLU A 116 -0.26 23.24 15.53
C GLU A 116 -1.38 22.76 14.60
N GLU A 117 -1.04 22.34 13.37
CA GLU A 117 -1.99 21.72 12.43
C GLU A 117 -2.64 20.48 13.04
N LEU A 118 -1.87 19.55 13.60
CA LEU A 118 -2.42 18.34 14.26
C LEU A 118 -3.36 18.69 15.41
N ILE A 119 -2.99 19.68 16.23
CA ILE A 119 -3.80 20.13 17.36
C ILE A 119 -5.12 20.72 16.88
N VAL A 120 -5.08 21.54 15.83
CA VAL A 120 -6.26 22.22 15.27
C VAL A 120 -7.18 21.22 14.55
N GLU A 121 -6.63 20.39 13.67
CA GLU A 121 -7.40 19.41 12.87
C GLU A 121 -8.10 18.38 13.75
N ASN A 122 -7.41 17.89 14.80
CA ASN A 122 -7.92 16.82 15.66
C ASN A 122 -8.50 17.34 16.99
N ASN A 123 -8.64 18.66 17.15
CA ASN A 123 -9.16 19.33 18.35
C ASN A 123 -8.53 18.77 19.65
N ILE A 124 -7.19 18.71 19.68
CA ILE A 124 -6.42 18.04 20.73
C ILE A 124 -6.36 18.92 21.97
N GLU A 125 -6.99 18.49 23.06
CA GLU A 125 -6.70 19.03 24.38
C GLU A 125 -5.38 18.45 24.89
N ILE A 126 -4.41 19.31 25.19
CA ILE A 126 -3.11 18.83 25.60
C ILE A 126 -3.09 18.48 27.08
N ALA A 127 -3.11 17.19 27.37
CA ALA A 127 -2.94 16.63 28.70
C ALA A 127 -1.66 15.79 28.75
N ASP A 128 -0.75 16.11 29.69
CA ASP A 128 0.48 15.34 29.91
C ASP A 128 0.14 14.00 30.62
N PRO A 129 0.32 12.84 29.96
CA PRO A 129 0.06 11.54 30.55
C PRO A 129 0.92 11.26 31.79
N ILE A 130 2.14 11.79 31.87
CA ILE A 130 3.01 11.62 33.05
C ILE A 130 2.35 12.31 34.25
N SER A 131 1.98 13.59 34.11
CA SER A 131 1.29 14.32 35.18
C SER A 131 -0.01 13.64 35.64
N ILE A 132 -0.69 12.96 34.72
CA ILE A 132 -1.90 12.20 34.99
C ILE A 132 -1.60 10.93 35.78
N LEU A 133 -0.58 10.17 35.39
CA LEU A 133 -0.15 8.96 36.10
C LEU A 133 0.36 9.32 37.50
N GLU A 134 1.17 10.37 37.58
CA GLU A 134 1.73 10.91 38.82
C GLU A 134 0.64 11.33 39.79
N LYS A 135 -0.35 12.15 39.42
CA LYS A 135 -1.39 12.67 40.35
C LYS A 135 -2.20 11.63 41.15
N ASN A 136 -2.06 10.33 40.88
CA ASN A 136 -2.76 9.23 41.58
C ASN A 136 -1.81 8.42 42.49
N PHE A 137 -0.86 9.14 43.11
CA PHE A 137 0.42 8.72 43.72
C PHE A 137 0.41 7.77 44.93
N ASP A 138 -0.70 7.15 45.34
CA ASP A 138 -0.78 6.53 46.67
C ASP A 138 0.14 5.30 46.92
N TYR A 139 0.96 4.84 45.96
CA TYR A 139 1.69 3.56 46.12
C TYR A 139 3.15 3.46 45.65
N PHE A 140 3.80 4.49 45.12
CA PHE A 140 5.10 4.29 44.46
C PHE A 140 6.27 5.00 45.16
N HIS A 141 6.96 4.27 46.04
CA HIS A 141 8.31 4.64 46.45
C HIS A 141 9.26 4.40 45.27
N LEU A 142 9.64 5.49 44.60
CA LEU A 142 10.42 5.49 43.36
C LEU A 142 11.91 5.14 43.53
N ASN A 143 12.35 4.67 44.69
CA ASN A 143 13.78 4.44 44.97
C ASN A 143 14.05 2.98 45.30
N GLU A 144 14.90 2.36 44.46
CA GLU A 144 15.79 1.20 44.69
C GLU A 144 15.64 -0.04 43.78
N ALA A 145 14.73 -0.09 42.81
CA ALA A 145 14.59 -1.28 41.94
C ALA A 145 14.83 -1.04 40.43
N LEU A 146 15.55 0.01 40.03
CA LEU A 146 15.66 0.39 38.62
C LEU A 146 16.79 -0.25 37.81
N GLU A 147 17.49 -1.27 38.31
CA GLU A 147 18.60 -1.87 37.54
C GLU A 147 18.52 -3.38 37.29
N ASN A 148 17.56 -4.13 37.84
CA ASN A 148 17.61 -5.61 37.76
C ASN A 148 16.33 -6.35 37.38
N LEU A 149 15.34 -5.68 36.77
CA LEU A 149 14.29 -6.36 36.02
C LEU A 149 14.43 -6.08 34.53
N PHE A 150 14.00 -7.04 33.71
CA PHE A 150 13.95 -7.01 32.23
C PHE A 150 13.25 -5.74 31.73
N THR A 151 13.94 -4.60 31.75
CA THR A 151 13.54 -3.39 31.05
C THR A 151 14.08 -3.56 29.64
N PRO A 152 13.21 -3.61 28.63
CA PRO A 152 13.66 -3.68 27.26
C PRO A 152 14.45 -2.41 26.98
N ASN A 153 15.40 -2.48 26.04
CA ASN A 153 16.05 -1.26 25.59
C ASN A 153 14.95 -0.32 25.06
N LEU A 154 14.88 0.88 25.63
CA LEU A 154 13.93 1.92 25.25
C LEU A 154 13.97 2.18 23.74
N ASP A 155 15.16 2.08 23.13
CA ASP A 155 15.30 2.23 21.69
C ASP A 155 14.60 1.08 20.94
N SER A 156 14.65 -0.18 21.43
CA SER A 156 13.93 -1.31 20.83
C SER A 156 12.41 -1.16 20.90
N LEU A 157 11.87 -0.61 22.00
CA LEU A 157 10.43 -0.30 22.08
C LEU A 157 10.06 0.80 21.08
N MET A 158 10.88 1.84 20.96
CA MET A 158 10.63 2.95 20.05
C MET A 158 10.72 2.49 18.59
N ASP A 159 11.72 1.68 18.24
CA ASP A 159 11.85 1.10 16.90
C ASP A 159 10.66 0.22 16.55
N PHE A 160 10.10 -0.52 17.52
CA PHE A 160 8.87 -1.28 17.33
C PHE A 160 7.64 -0.38 17.08
N ILE A 161 7.46 0.68 17.88
CA ILE A 161 6.42 1.69 17.69
C ILE A 161 6.55 2.31 16.29
N PHE A 162 7.76 2.70 15.90
CA PHE A 162 8.05 3.20 14.55
C PHE A 162 7.70 2.16 13.49
N PHE A 163 8.13 0.92 13.67
CA PHE A 163 7.89 -0.13 12.69
C PHE A 163 6.41 -0.33 12.38
N ILE A 164 5.58 -0.42 13.42
CA ILE A 164 4.15 -0.64 13.24
C ILE A 164 3.51 0.58 12.60
N TRP A 165 3.86 1.78 13.07
CA TRP A 165 3.04 2.94 12.80
C TRP A 165 3.61 3.90 11.79
N ALA A 166 4.94 4.06 11.66
CA ALA A 166 5.55 5.05 10.77
C ALA A 166 5.02 4.95 9.32
N ALA A 167 5.06 6.07 8.62
CA ALA A 167 4.63 6.18 7.24
C ALA A 167 5.26 5.10 6.36
N ASP A 168 4.44 4.68 5.42
CA ASP A 168 4.75 3.60 4.50
C ASP A 168 6.00 3.89 3.66
N ASP A 169 6.32 5.15 3.42
CA ASP A 169 7.43 5.57 2.57
C ASP A 169 8.82 5.34 3.16
N GLU A 170 8.97 5.37 4.48
CA GLU A 170 10.23 5.04 5.16
C GLU A 170 10.54 3.53 5.08
N PHE A 171 9.51 2.69 5.07
CA PHE A 171 9.67 1.23 5.04
C PHE A 171 9.71 0.65 3.63
N TRP A 172 8.93 1.22 2.72
CA TRP A 172 8.74 0.68 1.37
C TRP A 172 9.58 1.37 0.30
N ASP A 173 10.59 2.15 0.70
CA ASP A 173 11.59 2.85 -0.13
C ASP A 173 11.03 3.48 -1.41
N LYS A 174 10.62 4.74 -1.32
CA LYS A 174 10.20 5.56 -2.47
C LYS A 174 11.18 5.52 -3.64
N ASN A 175 12.49 5.35 -3.41
CA ASN A 175 13.48 5.34 -4.49
C ASN A 175 13.44 4.03 -5.32
N LYS A 176 12.83 2.95 -4.82
CA LYS A 176 12.67 1.70 -5.58
C LYS A 176 11.76 1.82 -6.79
N LEU A 177 10.86 2.79 -6.83
CA LEU A 177 9.99 3.06 -7.98
C LEU A 177 10.75 3.13 -9.32
N CYS A 178 11.89 3.81 -9.30
CA CYS A 178 12.73 4.01 -10.49
C CYS A 178 13.34 2.70 -10.99
N ASP A 179 13.55 1.74 -10.09
CA ASP A 179 14.11 0.43 -10.38
C ASP A 179 13.06 -0.61 -10.80
N MET A 180 11.78 -0.25 -10.83
CA MET A 180 10.64 -1.17 -11.05
C MET A 180 9.83 -0.87 -12.31
N GLY A 181 10.31 0.04 -13.16
CA GLY A 181 9.75 0.21 -14.50
C GLY A 181 9.81 -1.10 -15.30
N ILE A 182 8.91 -1.24 -16.28
CA ILE A 182 8.73 -2.45 -17.08
C ILE A 182 10.05 -2.95 -17.69
N SER A 183 10.92 -2.04 -18.13
CA SER A 183 12.24 -2.38 -18.69
C SER A 183 13.16 -3.11 -17.72
N LYS A 184 13.04 -2.85 -16.42
CA LYS A 184 13.93 -3.42 -15.39
C LYS A 184 13.56 -4.85 -15.04
N TRP A 185 12.28 -5.12 -14.83
CA TRP A 185 11.83 -6.44 -14.42
C TRP A 185 11.55 -7.35 -15.61
N TYR A 186 11.01 -6.83 -16.72
CA TYR A 186 10.61 -7.66 -17.86
C TYR A 186 11.80 -8.38 -18.49
N GLU A 187 12.91 -7.68 -18.73
CA GLU A 187 14.13 -8.30 -19.28
C GLU A 187 14.71 -9.38 -18.36
N ARG A 188 14.56 -9.24 -17.04
CA ARG A 188 15.00 -10.26 -16.09
C ARG A 188 14.11 -11.49 -16.15
N LEU A 189 12.79 -11.30 -16.22
CA LEU A 189 11.81 -12.39 -16.29
C LEU A 189 11.82 -13.12 -17.63
N SER A 190 12.00 -12.41 -18.74
CA SER A 190 12.02 -13.00 -20.09
C SER A 190 13.26 -13.86 -20.33
N ASN A 191 14.38 -13.52 -19.69
CA ASN A 191 15.62 -14.31 -19.73
C ASN A 191 15.65 -15.48 -18.73
N TYR A 192 14.60 -15.66 -17.94
CA TYR A 192 14.51 -16.74 -16.98
C TYR A 192 14.40 -18.10 -17.70
N LYS A 193 15.10 -19.14 -17.19
CA LYS A 193 15.21 -20.45 -17.87
C LYS A 193 13.84 -21.10 -18.15
N SER A 194 12.90 -20.89 -17.25
CA SER A 194 11.48 -21.20 -17.45
C SER A 194 10.75 -19.92 -17.83
N LYS A 195 9.93 -19.97 -18.89
CA LYS A 195 9.08 -18.83 -19.26
C LYS A 195 8.06 -18.56 -18.15
N VAL A 196 8.29 -17.49 -17.38
CA VAL A 196 7.49 -17.11 -16.18
C VAL A 196 6.73 -15.81 -16.37
N THR A 197 6.71 -15.23 -17.57
CA THR A 197 5.89 -14.06 -17.91
C THR A 197 5.36 -14.20 -19.34
N ILE A 198 4.41 -13.34 -19.70
CA ILE A 198 3.84 -13.30 -21.06
C ILE A 198 4.86 -12.64 -21.97
N ASP A 199 5.08 -13.24 -23.14
CA ASP A 199 6.00 -12.68 -24.13
C ASP A 199 5.50 -11.33 -24.63
N GLY A 200 6.44 -10.51 -25.07
CA GLY A 200 6.19 -9.16 -25.55
C GLY A 200 7.45 -8.49 -26.09
N ILE A 201 7.24 -7.39 -26.80
CA ILE A 201 8.27 -6.62 -27.49
C ILE A 201 8.33 -5.23 -26.87
N LEU A 202 9.52 -4.80 -26.47
CA LEU A 202 9.76 -3.57 -25.74
C LEU A 202 10.29 -2.47 -26.67
N PHE A 203 9.75 -1.26 -26.51
CA PHE A 203 10.09 -0.08 -27.29
C PHE A 203 10.41 1.09 -26.37
N ASN A 204 11.46 1.82 -26.69
CA ASN A 204 11.73 3.10 -26.04
C ASN A 204 10.89 4.19 -26.70
N ILE A 205 10.17 4.97 -25.90
CA ILE A 205 9.34 6.07 -26.38
C ILE A 205 10.16 7.36 -26.25
N PRO A 206 10.46 8.05 -27.37
CA PRO A 206 11.27 9.27 -27.31
C PRO A 206 10.48 10.41 -26.69
N ASP A 207 11.17 11.29 -25.94
CA ASP A 207 10.55 12.45 -25.30
C ASP A 207 9.85 13.38 -26.32
N SER A 208 10.37 13.44 -27.54
CA SER A 208 9.73 14.16 -28.65
C SER A 208 8.32 13.63 -28.94
N LEU A 209 8.08 12.32 -28.89
CA LEU A 209 6.75 11.75 -29.12
C LEU A 209 5.80 12.04 -27.93
N ILE A 210 6.34 12.17 -26.72
CA ILE A 210 5.55 12.62 -25.55
C ILE A 210 5.03 14.03 -25.80
N LEU A 211 5.90 14.96 -26.17
CA LEU A 211 5.54 16.35 -26.44
C LEU A 211 4.63 16.49 -27.68
N GLU A 212 4.93 15.75 -28.75
CA GLU A 212 4.27 15.86 -30.06
C GLU A 212 2.93 15.11 -30.13
N TYR A 213 2.67 14.15 -29.26
CA TYR A 213 1.41 13.39 -29.26
C TYR A 213 0.71 13.39 -27.91
N PHE A 214 1.36 12.97 -26.83
CA PHE A 214 0.67 12.78 -25.55
C PHE A 214 0.25 14.10 -24.89
N GLU A 215 1.05 15.16 -25.02
CA GLU A 215 0.75 16.47 -24.43
C GLU A 215 -0.14 17.37 -25.29
N LEU A 216 -0.31 17.08 -26.57
CA LEU A 216 -1.21 17.86 -27.43
C LEU A 216 -2.67 17.49 -27.20
N ASP A 217 -3.59 18.42 -27.46
CA ASP A 217 -5.01 18.10 -27.46
C ASP A 217 -5.43 17.31 -28.71
N GLY A 218 -6.31 16.33 -28.53
CA GLY A 218 -6.89 15.53 -29.63
C GLY A 218 -6.19 14.20 -29.89
N PHE A 219 -6.83 13.29 -30.64
CA PHE A 219 -6.36 11.91 -30.85
C PHE A 219 -5.59 11.69 -32.15
N ASP A 220 -5.60 12.68 -33.05
CA ASP A 220 -5.03 12.57 -34.39
C ASP A 220 -3.50 12.68 -34.37
N ILE A 221 -2.82 11.69 -34.95
CA ILE A 221 -1.37 11.72 -35.14
C ILE A 221 -1.07 12.57 -36.39
N ASN A 222 -0.56 13.79 -36.18
CA ASN A 222 -0.11 14.65 -37.27
C ASN A 222 1.29 14.24 -37.75
N TYR A 223 1.36 13.26 -38.65
CA TYR A 223 2.62 12.73 -39.19
C TYR A 223 3.54 13.78 -39.83
N GLU A 224 3.01 14.90 -40.33
CA GLU A 224 3.80 15.98 -40.94
C GLU A 224 4.53 16.84 -39.90
N ALA A 225 3.97 16.93 -38.69
CA ALA A 225 4.55 17.71 -37.58
C ALA A 225 5.52 16.91 -36.72
N LEU A 226 5.58 15.57 -36.89
CA LEU A 226 6.43 14.69 -36.09
C LEU A 226 7.92 14.85 -36.43
N SER A 227 8.75 14.88 -35.40
CA SER A 227 10.20 14.79 -35.55
C SER A 227 10.62 13.46 -36.20
N GLU A 228 11.84 13.44 -36.76
CA GLU A 228 12.42 12.22 -37.33
C GLU A 228 12.46 11.07 -36.31
N SER A 229 12.76 11.37 -35.05
CA SER A 229 12.75 10.38 -33.95
C SER A 229 11.36 9.79 -33.69
N SER A 230 10.33 10.62 -33.65
CA SER A 230 8.95 10.18 -33.42
C SER A 230 8.43 9.34 -34.58
N ARG A 231 8.67 9.79 -35.81
CA ARG A 231 8.29 9.04 -37.03
C ARG A 231 8.94 7.67 -37.06
N LYS A 232 10.25 7.60 -36.82
CA LYS A 232 10.98 6.32 -36.76
C LYS A 232 10.44 5.39 -35.67
N CYS A 233 10.14 5.91 -34.47
CA CYS A 233 9.55 5.12 -33.40
C CYS A 233 8.19 4.51 -33.81
N LEU A 234 7.31 5.30 -34.41
CA LEU A 234 6.01 4.82 -34.89
C LEU A 234 6.15 3.79 -36.01
N GLU A 235 7.08 4.03 -36.95
CA GLU A 235 7.40 3.08 -38.02
C GLU A 235 7.92 1.75 -37.47
N ASP A 236 8.82 1.78 -36.49
CA ASP A 236 9.39 0.58 -35.86
C ASP A 236 8.32 -0.23 -35.12
N ILE A 237 7.45 0.44 -34.35
CA ILE A 237 6.31 -0.21 -33.67
C ILE A 237 5.36 -0.84 -34.71
N ASN A 238 4.96 -0.08 -35.72
CA ASN A 238 4.00 -0.54 -36.72
C ASN A 238 4.59 -1.67 -37.58
N LYS A 239 5.89 -1.61 -37.89
CA LYS A 239 6.62 -2.69 -38.55
C LYS A 239 6.61 -3.95 -37.69
N SER A 240 6.90 -3.83 -36.39
CA SER A 240 6.87 -4.98 -35.47
C SER A 240 5.48 -5.63 -35.40
N ILE A 241 4.41 -4.83 -35.34
CA ILE A 241 3.03 -5.33 -35.37
C ILE A 241 2.76 -6.12 -36.67
N ARG A 242 3.19 -5.59 -37.82
CA ARG A 242 2.96 -6.23 -39.14
C ARG A 242 3.84 -7.44 -39.43
N GLU A 243 5.04 -7.50 -38.88
CA GLU A 243 5.98 -8.61 -39.13
C GLU A 243 5.74 -9.79 -38.17
N ASN A 244 5.21 -9.55 -36.97
CA ASN A 244 4.95 -10.57 -35.95
C ASN A 244 3.47 -11.01 -35.93
N THR A 245 2.88 -11.29 -37.10
CA THR A 245 1.44 -11.61 -37.23
C THR A 245 1.01 -12.89 -36.52
N GLU A 246 1.87 -13.92 -36.47
CA GLU A 246 1.57 -15.15 -35.73
C GLU A 246 1.56 -14.87 -34.21
N PHE A 247 2.56 -14.12 -33.73
CA PHE A 247 2.70 -13.74 -32.33
C PHE A 247 1.56 -12.84 -31.85
N PHE A 248 1.13 -11.88 -32.66
CA PHE A 248 0.01 -11.00 -32.37
C PHE A 248 -1.30 -11.46 -33.03
N SER A 249 -1.44 -12.75 -33.35
CA SER A 249 -2.61 -13.28 -34.07
C SER A 249 -3.92 -13.04 -33.32
N MET A 250 -3.90 -13.09 -31.98
CA MET A 250 -5.04 -12.78 -31.11
C MET A 250 -5.12 -11.28 -30.72
N GLY A 251 -4.16 -10.48 -31.15
CA GLY A 251 -3.94 -9.09 -30.75
C GLY A 251 -2.82 -8.94 -29.73
N PHE A 252 -2.66 -7.72 -29.22
CA PHE A 252 -1.66 -7.38 -28.21
C PHE A 252 -2.22 -6.47 -27.12
N SER A 253 -1.65 -6.56 -25.92
CA SER A 253 -1.99 -5.70 -24.79
C SER A 253 -0.82 -4.76 -24.48
N PRO A 254 -1.03 -3.42 -24.54
CA PRO A 254 0.01 -2.48 -24.19
C PRO A 254 0.16 -2.33 -22.68
N LYS A 255 1.41 -2.11 -22.26
CA LYS A 255 1.77 -1.62 -20.94
C LYS A 255 2.81 -0.52 -21.11
N PHE A 256 2.55 0.65 -20.55
CA PHE A 256 3.50 1.73 -20.52
C PHE A 256 4.54 1.50 -19.40
N THR A 257 5.32 2.52 -19.02
CA THR A 257 6.46 2.36 -18.13
C THR A 257 6.15 1.61 -16.84
N TRP A 258 5.01 1.88 -16.20
CA TRP A 258 4.55 1.15 -15.00
C TRP A 258 3.12 0.62 -15.13
N SER A 259 2.29 1.21 -15.98
CA SER A 259 0.85 1.01 -15.96
C SER A 259 0.31 0.42 -17.28
N ALA A 260 -0.66 -0.48 -17.17
CA ALA A 260 -1.50 -0.88 -18.29
C ALA A 260 -2.72 0.06 -18.37
N PRO A 261 -3.17 0.47 -19.57
CA PRO A 261 -4.26 1.45 -19.77
C PRO A 261 -5.66 0.82 -19.56
N THR A 262 -5.85 0.11 -18.45
CA THR A 262 -7.08 -0.63 -18.15
C THR A 262 -8.29 0.28 -17.87
N ASP A 263 -8.00 1.50 -17.40
CA ASP A 263 -8.97 2.57 -17.15
C ASP A 263 -9.53 3.20 -18.44
N ALA A 264 -8.82 3.07 -19.56
CA ALA A 264 -9.22 3.62 -20.86
C ALA A 264 -9.95 2.62 -21.76
N THR A 265 -10.31 1.43 -21.25
CA THR A 265 -10.99 0.39 -22.06
C THR A 265 -12.30 0.86 -22.69
N TRP A 266 -12.93 1.91 -22.14
CA TRP A 266 -14.14 2.53 -22.68
C TRP A 266 -13.98 3.11 -24.09
N ILE A 267 -12.76 3.48 -24.51
CA ILE A 267 -12.54 4.05 -25.84
C ILE A 267 -12.52 2.98 -26.94
N ASN A 268 -12.26 1.73 -26.57
CA ASN A 268 -12.23 0.61 -27.49
C ASN A 268 -13.64 -0.01 -27.63
N SER A 269 -14.03 -0.31 -28.87
CA SER A 269 -15.35 -0.89 -29.19
C SER A 269 -15.61 -2.25 -28.50
N ASN A 270 -14.54 -3.00 -28.21
CA ASN A 270 -14.59 -4.30 -27.54
C ASN A 270 -14.50 -4.20 -26.00
N ARG A 271 -14.43 -2.99 -25.43
CA ARG A 271 -14.19 -2.73 -24.00
C ARG A 271 -13.00 -3.52 -23.41
N SER A 272 -11.95 -3.70 -24.21
CA SER A 272 -10.77 -4.48 -23.85
C SER A 272 -9.49 -3.67 -24.10
N ILE A 273 -8.43 -4.03 -23.37
CA ILE A 273 -7.09 -3.51 -23.59
C ILE A 273 -6.41 -4.12 -24.83
N CYS A 274 -7.05 -5.09 -25.49
CA CYS A 274 -6.53 -5.72 -26.70
C CYS A 274 -6.60 -4.76 -27.89
N CYS A 275 -5.44 -4.48 -28.47
CA CYS A 275 -5.26 -3.71 -29.71
C CYS A 275 -4.79 -4.64 -30.85
N ARG A 276 -5.06 -4.23 -32.09
CA ARG A 276 -4.60 -4.91 -33.31
C ARG A 276 -3.89 -3.99 -34.28
N THR A 277 -4.07 -2.67 -34.15
CA THR A 277 -3.42 -1.68 -35.02
C THR A 277 -2.67 -0.64 -34.19
N LEU A 278 -1.81 0.13 -34.88
CA LEU A 278 -1.08 1.24 -34.28
C LEU A 278 -2.04 2.32 -33.75
N GLU A 279 -3.11 2.59 -34.49
CA GLU A 279 -4.10 3.61 -34.15
C GLU A 279 -4.85 3.24 -32.86
N GLU A 280 -5.34 2.00 -32.76
CA GLU A 280 -5.99 1.49 -31.54
C GLU A 280 -5.06 1.58 -30.32
N LEU A 281 -3.77 1.27 -30.51
CA LEU A 281 -2.75 1.36 -29.47
C LEU A 281 -2.60 2.79 -28.93
N PHE A 282 -2.35 3.76 -29.81
CA PHE A 282 -2.06 5.13 -29.39
C PHE A 282 -3.29 5.86 -28.87
N ILE A 283 -4.48 5.59 -29.43
CA ILE A 283 -5.74 6.10 -28.90
C ILE A 283 -5.97 5.59 -27.47
N LEU A 284 -5.78 4.29 -27.23
CA LEU A 284 -5.96 3.69 -25.91
C LEU A 284 -4.96 4.25 -24.89
N LEU A 285 -3.67 4.35 -25.26
CA LEU A 285 -2.65 4.92 -24.38
C LEU A 285 -2.96 6.38 -24.04
N LYS A 286 -3.39 7.17 -25.02
CA LYS A 286 -3.68 8.59 -24.82
C LYS A 286 -4.92 8.83 -23.94
N ALA A 287 -5.92 7.96 -24.01
CA ALA A 287 -7.14 8.08 -23.21
C ALA A 287 -6.96 7.66 -21.75
N SER A 288 -5.82 7.08 -21.36
CA SER A 288 -5.59 6.54 -20.02
C SER A 288 -4.99 7.57 -19.08
N THR A 289 -5.66 7.83 -17.96
CA THR A 289 -5.13 8.68 -16.90
C THR A 289 -3.93 8.03 -16.24
N LYS A 290 -3.89 6.69 -16.15
CA LYS A 290 -2.72 5.96 -15.64
C LYS A 290 -1.48 6.14 -16.51
N VAL A 291 -1.64 6.22 -17.84
CA VAL A 291 -0.52 6.48 -18.75
C VAL A 291 -0.05 7.93 -18.61
N SER A 292 -0.97 8.89 -18.45
CA SER A 292 -0.60 10.28 -18.15
C SER A 292 0.17 10.39 -16.83
N GLU A 293 -0.28 9.73 -15.77
CA GLU A 293 0.42 9.67 -14.48
C GLU A 293 1.82 9.05 -14.60
N ASP A 294 1.97 8.00 -15.43
CA ASP A 294 3.27 7.42 -15.72
C ASP A 294 4.19 8.42 -16.43
N ILE A 295 3.68 9.17 -17.42
CA ILE A 295 4.46 10.18 -18.14
C ILE A 295 4.93 11.29 -17.20
N ASP A 296 4.06 11.79 -16.33
CA ASP A 296 4.41 12.85 -15.38
C ASP A 296 5.43 12.35 -14.36
N ARG A 297 5.25 11.13 -13.83
CA ARG A 297 6.22 10.49 -12.93
C ARG A 297 7.57 10.27 -13.61
N ALA A 298 7.57 9.86 -14.88
CA ALA A 298 8.79 9.68 -15.66
C ALA A 298 9.55 11.00 -15.82
N LYS A 299 8.84 12.12 -16.08
CA LYS A 299 9.45 13.47 -16.13
C LYS A 299 10.04 13.89 -14.80
N GLU A 300 9.30 13.72 -13.70
CA GLU A 300 9.79 14.06 -12.34
C GLU A 300 11.05 13.26 -11.96
N GLY A 301 11.09 11.99 -12.34
CA GLY A 301 12.21 11.09 -12.06
C GLY A 301 13.37 11.13 -13.06
N ASN A 302 13.27 11.91 -14.15
CA ASN A 302 14.18 11.83 -15.31
C ASN A 302 14.36 10.39 -15.85
N ILE A 303 13.26 9.65 -15.98
CA ILE A 303 13.22 8.27 -16.43
C ILE A 303 12.72 8.23 -17.88
N SER A 304 13.37 7.44 -18.73
CA SER A 304 12.91 7.23 -20.10
C SER A 304 11.60 6.44 -20.14
N ASN A 305 10.66 6.89 -20.97
CA ASN A 305 9.40 6.20 -21.18
C ASN A 305 9.58 4.94 -22.02
N VAL A 306 8.89 3.87 -21.63
CA VAL A 306 8.99 2.56 -22.27
C VAL A 306 7.61 1.98 -22.51
N LEU A 307 7.42 1.37 -23.67
CA LEU A 307 6.21 0.67 -24.07
C LEU A 307 6.50 -0.81 -24.29
N LEU A 308 5.77 -1.68 -23.60
CA LEU A 308 5.76 -3.12 -23.85
C LEU A 308 4.47 -3.51 -24.58
N LEU A 309 4.61 -4.18 -25.72
CA LEU A 309 3.50 -4.83 -26.43
C LEU A 309 3.51 -6.32 -26.11
N ARG A 310 2.61 -6.77 -25.24
CA ARG A 310 2.48 -8.18 -24.85
C ARG A 310 1.53 -8.93 -25.76
N GLU A 311 1.78 -10.21 -25.96
CA GLU A 311 0.79 -11.12 -26.56
C GLU A 311 -0.53 -11.02 -25.77
N TYR A 312 -1.65 -10.86 -26.48
CA TYR A 312 -2.96 -10.88 -25.83
C TYR A 312 -3.43 -12.33 -25.63
N VAL A 313 -3.60 -12.72 -24.37
CA VAL A 313 -4.01 -14.08 -23.99
C VAL A 313 -5.47 -14.03 -23.48
N PRO A 314 -6.48 -14.28 -24.33
CA PRO A 314 -7.89 -14.20 -23.94
C PRO A 314 -8.32 -15.33 -22.98
N THR A 315 -7.51 -16.39 -22.85
CA THR A 315 -7.78 -17.52 -21.96
C THR A 315 -7.41 -17.25 -20.50
N LEU A 316 -6.95 -16.04 -20.18
CA LEU A 316 -6.67 -15.66 -18.79
C LEU A 316 -7.98 -15.47 -18.01
N ASN A 317 -8.32 -16.43 -17.16
CA ASN A 317 -9.41 -16.39 -16.19
C ASN A 317 -9.10 -15.53 -14.95
N GLU A 318 -9.66 -14.34 -14.87
CA GLU A 318 -9.55 -13.38 -13.76
C GLU A 318 -9.70 -13.98 -12.34
N MET A 319 -10.45 -15.08 -12.17
CA MET A 319 -10.56 -15.81 -10.90
C MET A 319 -9.21 -16.27 -10.35
N PHE A 320 -8.26 -16.58 -11.23
CA PHE A 320 -6.94 -17.09 -10.88
C PHE A 320 -5.87 -16.01 -10.89
N GLU A 321 -6.25 -14.72 -10.88
CA GLU A 321 -5.33 -13.59 -10.77
C GLU A 321 -5.18 -13.16 -9.30
N PHE A 322 -3.97 -13.24 -8.77
CA PHE A 322 -3.67 -12.91 -7.38
C PHE A 322 -2.52 -11.93 -7.26
N ARG A 323 -2.68 -10.92 -6.40
CA ARG A 323 -1.58 -10.05 -5.97
C ARG A 323 -0.84 -10.68 -4.80
N VAL A 324 0.47 -10.84 -4.93
CA VAL A 324 1.34 -11.37 -3.88
C VAL A 324 2.18 -10.26 -3.28
N PHE A 325 1.99 -10.01 -1.98
CA PHE A 325 2.75 -9.06 -1.18
C PHE A 325 4.04 -9.71 -0.68
N ILE A 326 5.19 -9.11 -0.98
CA ILE A 326 6.51 -9.63 -0.62
C ILE A 326 7.31 -8.50 0.03
N GLY A 327 8.04 -8.80 1.11
CA GLY A 327 8.92 -7.82 1.75
C GLY A 327 9.99 -8.46 2.63
N GLY A 328 10.91 -7.62 3.12
CA GLY A 328 11.97 -7.99 4.06
C GLY A 328 12.30 -6.80 4.97
N CYS A 329 12.76 -7.08 6.19
CA CYS A 329 13.02 -6.05 7.22
C CYS A 329 14.36 -5.32 7.07
N SER A 330 15.29 -5.81 6.26
CA SER A 330 16.61 -5.20 6.06
C SER A 330 17.25 -5.62 4.72
N LEU A 331 18.32 -4.92 4.31
CA LEU A 331 19.14 -5.30 3.15
C LEU A 331 19.73 -6.73 3.25
N HIS A 332 19.70 -7.35 4.43
CA HIS A 332 20.30 -8.66 4.70
C HIS A 332 19.29 -9.71 5.18
N SER A 333 18.01 -9.35 5.35
CA SER A 333 16.96 -10.31 5.69
C SER A 333 16.44 -11.01 4.43
N GLU A 334 16.11 -12.28 4.55
CA GLU A 334 15.40 -12.98 3.48
C GLU A 334 14.03 -12.34 3.23
N TYR A 335 13.66 -12.24 1.95
CA TYR A 335 12.31 -11.83 1.57
C TYR A 335 11.32 -12.94 1.91
N LYS A 336 10.10 -12.54 2.30
CA LYS A 336 8.99 -13.46 2.53
C LYS A 336 7.67 -12.93 1.97
N ILE A 337 6.73 -13.83 1.74
CA ILE A 337 5.35 -13.51 1.39
C ILE A 337 4.62 -12.98 2.63
N LEU A 338 4.08 -11.78 2.52
CA LEU A 338 3.33 -11.07 3.55
C LEU A 338 1.81 -11.26 3.40
N GLY A 339 1.35 -11.58 2.20
CA GLY A 339 -0.07 -11.75 1.89
C GLY A 339 -0.28 -12.10 0.42
N ILE A 340 -1.40 -12.73 0.12
CA ILE A 340 -1.87 -13.09 -1.22
C ILE A 340 -3.33 -12.67 -1.29
N SER A 341 -3.67 -11.72 -2.15
CA SER A 341 -5.04 -11.25 -2.33
C SER A 341 -5.55 -11.62 -3.71
N GLN A 342 -6.81 -12.04 -3.81
CA GLN A 342 -7.53 -12.02 -5.08
C GLN A 342 -7.41 -10.62 -5.71
N ARG A 343 -7.07 -10.55 -7.00
CA ARG A 343 -6.80 -9.29 -7.70
C ARG A 343 -8.08 -8.49 -7.99
N HIS A 344 -9.15 -9.20 -8.38
CA HIS A 344 -10.44 -8.62 -8.73
C HIS A 344 -11.44 -8.75 -7.58
N ILE A 345 -11.29 -7.89 -6.57
CA ILE A 345 -12.06 -7.97 -5.32
C ILE A 345 -13.56 -7.74 -5.49
N CYS A 346 -13.99 -7.12 -6.59
CA CYS A 346 -15.40 -6.86 -6.91
C CYS A 346 -16.18 -8.12 -7.31
N TYR A 347 -15.49 -9.20 -7.70
CA TYR A 347 -16.13 -10.44 -8.11
C TYR A 347 -16.06 -11.48 -6.99
N TYR A 348 -17.22 -12.03 -6.63
CA TYR A 348 -17.28 -13.26 -5.84
C TYR A 348 -17.20 -14.47 -6.75
N TYR A 349 -16.11 -15.22 -6.67
CA TYR A 349 -15.99 -16.51 -7.34
C TYR A 349 -16.33 -17.61 -6.36
N LYS A 350 -17.56 -18.13 -6.44
CA LYS A 350 -18.07 -19.21 -5.57
C LYS A 350 -17.11 -20.40 -5.48
N GLU A 351 -16.59 -20.84 -6.63
CA GLU A 351 -15.64 -21.96 -6.70
C GLU A 351 -14.35 -21.66 -5.96
N LEU A 352 -13.84 -20.42 -6.02
CA LEU A 352 -12.63 -20.04 -5.28
C LEU A 352 -12.88 -19.92 -3.78
N SER A 353 -13.99 -19.27 -3.40
CA SER A 353 -14.32 -18.92 -2.02
C SER A 353 -14.80 -20.12 -1.19
N GLU A 354 -15.52 -21.07 -1.79
CA GLU A 354 -16.05 -22.25 -1.07
C GLU A 354 -15.12 -23.48 -1.17
N ASN A 355 -14.24 -23.57 -2.18
CA ASN A 355 -13.36 -24.72 -2.35
C ASN A 355 -12.03 -24.56 -1.58
N PHE A 356 -12.02 -25.06 -0.35
CA PHE A 356 -10.82 -25.05 0.50
C PHE A 356 -9.61 -25.71 -0.17
N LYS A 357 -9.80 -26.85 -0.82
CA LYS A 357 -8.70 -27.57 -1.49
C LYS A 357 -8.08 -26.72 -2.60
N LEU A 358 -8.90 -26.08 -3.44
CA LEU A 358 -8.41 -25.21 -4.50
C LEU A 358 -7.57 -24.04 -3.93
N ARG A 359 -8.03 -23.40 -2.86
CA ARG A 359 -7.27 -22.33 -2.19
C ARG A 359 -5.96 -22.83 -1.61
N THR A 360 -5.96 -24.01 -0.98
CA THR A 360 -4.73 -24.64 -0.48
C THR A 360 -3.76 -24.94 -1.63
N ASP A 361 -4.25 -25.50 -2.75
CA ASP A 361 -3.41 -25.82 -3.92
C ASP A 361 -2.81 -24.55 -4.54
N ILE A 362 -3.60 -23.47 -4.66
CA ILE A 362 -3.12 -22.16 -5.12
C ILE A 362 -2.05 -21.60 -4.18
N LYS A 363 -2.34 -21.56 -2.87
CA LYS A 363 -1.40 -21.08 -1.85
C LYS A 363 -0.08 -21.84 -1.92
N SER A 364 -0.13 -23.17 -1.92
CA SER A 364 1.06 -24.02 -1.99
C SER A 364 1.86 -23.77 -3.27
N CYS A 365 1.19 -23.67 -4.42
CA CYS A 365 1.84 -23.39 -5.70
C CYS A 365 2.59 -22.05 -5.68
N ILE A 366 1.97 -20.99 -5.15
CA ILE A 366 2.61 -19.66 -5.02
C ILE A 366 3.81 -19.72 -4.07
N MET A 367 3.66 -20.38 -2.92
CA MET A 367 4.73 -20.52 -1.92
C MET A 367 5.92 -21.32 -2.47
N GLU A 368 5.67 -22.43 -3.17
CA GLU A 368 6.70 -23.26 -3.80
C GLU A 368 7.45 -22.48 -4.88
N PHE A 369 6.73 -21.74 -5.73
CA PHE A 369 7.34 -20.89 -6.74
C PHE A 369 8.24 -19.82 -6.12
N PHE A 370 7.76 -19.12 -5.09
CA PHE A 370 8.53 -18.11 -4.38
C PHE A 370 9.83 -18.70 -3.78
N LEU A 371 9.74 -19.87 -3.12
CA LEU A 371 10.91 -20.54 -2.55
C LEU A 371 11.93 -20.97 -3.61
N TYR A 372 11.46 -21.44 -4.77
CA TYR A 372 12.32 -21.80 -5.89
C TYR A 372 12.99 -20.56 -6.51
N SER A 373 12.25 -19.46 -6.63
CA SER A 373 12.70 -18.21 -7.26
C SER A 373 13.56 -17.31 -6.36
N LYS A 374 13.61 -17.58 -5.03
CA LYS A 374 14.36 -16.82 -4.01
C LYS A 374 15.83 -16.50 -4.39
N LYS A 375 16.44 -17.21 -5.33
CA LYS A 375 17.84 -17.00 -5.76
C LYS A 375 18.05 -16.08 -6.97
N GLU A 376 17.00 -15.76 -7.74
CA GLU A 376 17.17 -15.05 -9.02
C GLU A 376 16.12 -13.96 -9.28
N LEU A 377 15.02 -13.91 -8.53
CA LEU A 377 13.95 -12.93 -8.70
C LEU A 377 13.71 -12.18 -7.40
N ILE A 378 14.39 -11.05 -7.24
CA ILE A 378 14.22 -10.16 -6.10
C ILE A 378 13.81 -8.78 -6.61
N LEU A 379 12.49 -8.58 -6.72
CA LEU A 379 11.70 -7.54 -6.06
C LEU A 379 10.27 -7.47 -6.65
N GLU A 380 9.32 -7.27 -5.73
CA GLU A 380 8.02 -6.60 -5.88
C GLU A 380 6.84 -7.28 -6.61
N LEU A 381 5.64 -6.77 -6.30
CA LEU A 381 4.34 -7.46 -6.27
C LEU A 381 3.98 -8.23 -7.53
N PHE A 382 3.79 -9.54 -7.43
CA PHE A 382 3.39 -10.37 -8.56
C PHE A 382 1.86 -10.48 -8.66
N ASP A 383 1.33 -10.16 -9.83
CA ASP A 383 0.01 -10.65 -10.24
C ASP A 383 0.23 -12.06 -10.86
N ILE A 384 -0.21 -13.12 -10.18
CA ILE A 384 -0.05 -14.53 -10.60
C ILE A 384 -1.30 -15.01 -11.30
N PHE A 385 -1.14 -15.62 -12.48
CA PHE A 385 -2.21 -16.33 -13.17
C PHE A 385 -2.02 -17.86 -13.10
N ASN A 386 -3.03 -18.62 -12.65
CA ASN A 386 -2.99 -20.09 -12.64
C ASN A 386 -3.89 -20.70 -13.73
N ASN A 387 -3.27 -21.44 -14.66
CA ASN A 387 -3.97 -22.44 -15.46
C ASN A 387 -3.29 -23.81 -15.23
N LYS A 388 -3.83 -24.57 -14.28
CA LYS A 388 -3.46 -25.99 -14.00
C LYS A 388 -1.98 -26.26 -13.64
N LEU A 389 -1.34 -25.37 -12.87
CA LEU A 389 0.00 -25.48 -12.23
C LEU A 389 1.20 -24.99 -13.06
N SER A 390 1.05 -23.86 -13.75
CA SER A 390 2.18 -23.01 -14.16
C SER A 390 1.91 -21.57 -13.75
N ILE A 391 2.84 -20.96 -13.02
CA ILE A 391 2.73 -19.57 -12.56
C ILE A 391 3.25 -18.62 -13.64
N LEU A 392 2.45 -17.61 -13.97
CA LEU A 392 2.83 -16.48 -14.82
C LEU A 392 2.81 -15.20 -14.00
N ILE A 393 3.92 -14.47 -14.03
CA ILE A 393 4.04 -13.11 -13.50
C ILE A 393 3.50 -12.14 -14.53
N ILE A 394 2.44 -11.43 -14.16
CA ILE A 394 1.76 -10.44 -15.00
C ILE A 394 2.31 -9.04 -14.78
N ASP A 395 2.70 -8.69 -13.55
CA ASP A 395 3.20 -7.37 -13.19
C ASP A 395 4.13 -7.41 -11.99
N VAL A 396 4.90 -6.34 -11.79
CA VAL A 396 5.77 -6.06 -10.64
C VAL A 396 5.60 -4.60 -10.27
N GLN A 397 5.18 -4.32 -9.02
CA GLN A 397 4.93 -2.95 -8.55
C GLN A 397 5.39 -2.72 -7.10
N PRO A 398 5.84 -1.50 -6.75
CA PRO A 398 6.16 -1.16 -5.37
C PRO A 398 4.92 -1.09 -4.51
N LEU A 399 5.04 -1.64 -3.29
CA LEU A 399 3.93 -1.73 -2.35
C LEU A 399 3.34 -0.35 -2.01
N LEU A 400 4.17 0.68 -1.91
CA LEU A 400 3.73 2.04 -1.61
C LEU A 400 2.72 2.62 -2.62
N HIS A 401 2.76 2.16 -3.88
CA HIS A 401 1.90 2.66 -4.97
C HIS A 401 0.81 1.67 -5.38
N ALA A 402 0.77 0.52 -4.73
CA ALA A 402 -0.16 -0.54 -5.04
C ALA A 402 -1.37 -0.50 -4.10
N SER A 403 -2.55 -0.75 -4.64
CA SER A 403 -3.72 -1.05 -3.80
C SER A 403 -3.44 -2.30 -2.97
N PRO A 404 -3.66 -2.26 -1.63
CA PRO A 404 -3.48 -3.40 -0.75
C PRO A 404 -4.64 -4.42 -0.85
N LEU A 405 -5.67 -4.13 -1.67
CA LEU A 405 -6.80 -5.01 -1.97
C LEU A 405 -7.51 -5.52 -0.71
N LEU A 406 -7.46 -6.82 -0.42
CA LEU A 406 -8.09 -7.44 0.75
C LEU A 406 -7.26 -7.32 2.03
N PHE A 407 -6.14 -6.60 2.00
CA PHE A 407 -5.30 -6.29 3.14
C PHE A 407 -5.29 -4.79 3.41
N ASN A 408 -4.84 -4.41 4.59
CA ASN A 408 -4.32 -3.07 4.83
C ASN A 408 -2.79 -3.11 5.00
N LEU A 409 -2.13 -1.97 4.80
CA LEU A 409 -0.66 -1.88 4.87
C LEU A 409 -0.12 -2.24 6.26
N PHE A 410 -0.86 -1.95 7.33
CA PHE A 410 -0.48 -2.33 8.70
C PHE A 410 -0.41 -3.85 8.88
N GLU A 411 -1.41 -4.60 8.41
CA GLU A 411 -1.41 -6.06 8.45
C GLU A 411 -0.21 -6.64 7.69
N LEU A 412 0.11 -6.08 6.52
CA LEU A 412 1.27 -6.51 5.73
C LEU A 412 2.59 -6.22 6.45
N LYS A 413 2.72 -5.04 7.09
CA LYS A 413 3.87 -4.71 7.95
C LYS A 413 3.98 -5.67 9.12
N LEU A 414 2.88 -5.99 9.80
CA LEU A 414 2.91 -6.95 10.91
C LEU A 414 3.31 -8.34 10.44
N ASN A 415 2.85 -8.76 9.26
CA ASN A 415 3.27 -10.03 8.67
C ASN A 415 4.78 -10.06 8.35
N LEU A 416 5.51 -8.93 8.35
CA LEU A 416 6.98 -8.93 8.32
C LEU A 416 7.62 -9.40 9.64
N LEU A 417 6.93 -9.27 10.77
CA LEU A 417 7.49 -9.62 12.09
C LEU A 417 7.36 -11.11 12.45
N THR A 418 6.59 -11.88 11.69
CA THR A 418 6.36 -13.31 11.95
C THR A 418 7.54 -14.19 11.51
N GLU A 419 7.82 -15.27 12.23
CA GLU A 419 8.81 -16.26 11.78
C GLU A 419 8.29 -17.06 10.57
N GLU A 420 9.17 -17.38 9.61
CA GLU A 420 8.81 -18.22 8.46
C GLU A 420 8.23 -19.56 8.96
N GLY A 421 7.08 -19.98 8.41
CA GLY A 421 6.41 -21.22 8.80
C GLY A 421 5.55 -21.15 10.07
N THR A 422 5.52 -20.01 10.77
CA THR A 422 4.47 -19.76 11.77
C THR A 422 3.19 -19.35 11.04
N GLU A 423 2.43 -20.35 10.57
CA GLU A 423 1.05 -20.14 10.12
C GLU A 423 0.24 -19.65 11.29
N LEU A 424 0.19 -18.34 11.44
CA LEU A 424 -0.77 -17.72 12.30
C LEU A 424 -2.11 -17.77 11.59
N GLY A 425 -3.17 -18.09 12.32
CA GLY A 425 -4.52 -18.35 11.81
C GLY A 425 -5.22 -17.19 11.08
N PHE A 426 -4.47 -16.27 10.48
CA PHE A 426 -4.92 -15.33 9.45
C PHE A 426 -4.55 -15.93 8.08
N ASP A 427 -5.56 -16.12 7.23
CA ASP A 427 -5.36 -16.70 5.91
C ASP A 427 -4.45 -15.77 5.09
N ILE A 428 -3.19 -16.18 4.87
CA ILE A 428 -2.23 -15.46 4.00
C ILE A 428 -2.85 -15.29 2.61
N LEU A 429 -3.70 -16.24 2.19
CA LEU A 429 -4.51 -16.13 1.00
C LEU A 429 -5.90 -15.61 1.36
N ARG A 430 -6.26 -14.42 0.86
CA ARG A 430 -7.61 -13.84 1.00
C ARG A 430 -8.33 -13.82 -0.33
N THR A 431 -9.60 -14.22 -0.29
CA THR A 431 -10.52 -14.23 -1.43
C THR A 431 -11.80 -13.52 -1.05
N THR A 432 -12.54 -12.96 -2.02
CA THR A 432 -13.80 -12.29 -1.73
C THR A 432 -14.83 -13.31 -1.18
N GLU A 433 -15.42 -13.02 -0.02
CA GLU A 433 -16.34 -13.93 0.67
C GLU A 433 -17.82 -13.71 0.32
N ASN A 434 -18.18 -12.54 -0.21
CA ASN A 434 -19.56 -12.22 -0.58
C ASN A 434 -19.66 -11.16 -1.68
N ASN A 435 -20.82 -11.12 -2.35
CA ASN A 435 -21.22 -10.07 -3.29
C ASN A 435 -21.64 -8.78 -2.55
N SER A 436 -20.78 -8.22 -1.69
CA SER A 436 -21.12 -6.94 -1.06
C SER A 436 -20.91 -5.78 -2.03
N THR A 437 -21.87 -4.86 -2.08
CA THR A 437 -21.79 -3.60 -2.85
C THR A 437 -20.60 -2.73 -2.42
N LYS A 438 -20.13 -2.89 -1.17
CA LYS A 438 -18.91 -2.23 -0.65
C LYS A 438 -17.66 -2.60 -1.45
N ASN A 439 -17.56 -3.84 -1.95
CA ASN A 439 -16.41 -4.28 -2.75
C ASN A 439 -16.45 -3.73 -4.18
N MET A 440 -17.62 -3.30 -4.68
CA MET A 440 -17.78 -2.78 -6.04
C MET A 440 -17.28 -1.32 -6.18
N ILE A 441 -17.34 -0.53 -5.10
CA ILE A 441 -17.01 0.91 -5.11
C ILE A 441 -15.50 1.17 -5.07
N ASN A 442 -14.71 0.29 -4.45
CA ASN A 442 -13.25 0.44 -4.31
C ASN A 442 -12.44 0.14 -5.58
N ASN A 443 -13.10 -0.01 -6.74
CA ASN A 443 -12.41 -0.40 -7.95
C ASN A 443 -11.72 0.80 -8.62
N SER A 444 -10.39 0.76 -8.73
CA SER A 444 -9.61 1.76 -9.48
C SER A 444 -9.96 1.80 -10.98
N TYR A 445 -10.62 0.75 -11.50
CA TYR A 445 -11.10 0.72 -12.88
C TYR A 445 -12.25 1.71 -13.09
N LEU A 446 -13.08 1.98 -12.07
CA LEU A 446 -14.22 2.90 -12.18
C LEU A 446 -13.81 4.38 -12.19
N LYS A 447 -12.61 4.73 -11.71
CA LYS A 447 -12.12 6.11 -11.70
C LYS A 447 -12.06 6.72 -13.10
N GLY A 448 -11.85 5.92 -14.15
CA GLY A 448 -11.87 6.38 -15.55
C GLY A 448 -13.27 6.48 -16.16
N PHE A 449 -14.32 5.99 -15.49
CA PHE A 449 -15.71 5.98 -16.00
C PHE A 449 -16.59 7.04 -15.33
N VAL A 450 -16.08 7.75 -14.32
CA VAL A 450 -16.85 8.69 -13.51
C VAL A 450 -16.17 10.06 -13.55
N PRO A 451 -16.86 11.13 -13.98
CA PRO A 451 -16.33 12.49 -13.93
C PRO A 451 -15.80 12.88 -12.55
N ASP A 452 -14.68 13.61 -12.48
CA ASP A 452 -14.03 14.02 -11.22
C ASP A 452 -14.97 14.78 -10.28
N GLU A 453 -15.93 15.51 -10.83
CA GLU A 453 -16.98 16.24 -10.11
C GLU A 453 -17.85 15.30 -9.27
N LEU A 454 -18.11 14.07 -9.75
CA LEU A 454 -18.86 13.03 -9.03
C LEU A 454 -17.99 12.25 -8.02
N LEU A 455 -16.68 12.20 -8.23
CA LEU A 455 -15.71 11.64 -7.27
C LEU A 455 -15.49 12.59 -6.08
N SER A 456 -15.59 13.91 -6.28
CA SER A 456 -15.44 14.90 -5.21
C SER A 456 -16.57 14.87 -4.15
N VAL A 457 -17.72 14.31 -4.51
CA VAL A 457 -18.87 14.14 -3.61
C VAL A 457 -18.68 12.94 -2.65
N SER A 458 -17.66 12.09 -2.86
CA SER A 458 -17.58 10.77 -2.23
C SER A 458 -16.77 10.66 -0.93
N ASN A 459 -16.24 11.76 -0.37
CA ASN A 459 -15.43 11.65 0.85
C ASN A 459 -16.14 12.03 2.17
N SER A 460 -17.34 12.62 2.13
CA SER A 460 -18.11 12.90 3.36
C SER A 460 -19.56 12.37 3.35
N ASP A 461 -20.21 12.28 2.20
CA ASP A 461 -21.69 12.18 2.17
C ASP A 461 -22.26 10.82 1.72
N PHE A 462 -21.42 9.86 1.31
CA PHE A 462 -21.89 8.49 1.01
C PHE A 462 -22.28 7.67 2.26
N TYR A 463 -22.04 8.19 3.46
CA TYR A 463 -22.42 7.54 4.72
C TYR A 463 -23.88 7.77 5.12
N ASN A 464 -24.63 8.65 4.43
CA ASN A 464 -26.04 8.87 4.69
C ASN A 464 -26.92 8.29 3.58
N ASN A 465 -27.90 7.50 4.03
CA ASN A 465 -28.86 6.72 3.27
C ASN A 465 -29.56 7.51 2.12
N GLU A 466 -30.00 6.76 1.11
CA GLU A 466 -31.01 7.10 0.06
C GLU A 466 -30.55 7.50 -1.36
N THR A 467 -29.26 7.54 -1.69
CA THR A 467 -28.83 7.87 -3.08
C THR A 467 -28.60 6.64 -3.99
N LEU A 468 -28.62 5.43 -3.45
CA LEU A 468 -28.39 4.18 -4.20
C LEU A 468 -29.54 3.81 -5.16
N ASP A 469 -30.78 4.25 -4.87
CA ASP A 469 -31.95 3.97 -5.71
C ASP A 469 -31.94 4.73 -7.05
N LYS A 470 -31.01 5.69 -7.24
CA LYS A 470 -30.92 6.48 -8.47
C LYS A 470 -29.89 5.99 -9.48
N LEU A 471 -29.07 4.99 -9.14
CA LEU A 471 -28.08 4.39 -10.05
C LEU A 471 -28.53 3.06 -10.68
N GLU A 472 -29.77 2.62 -10.43
CA GLU A 472 -30.38 1.43 -11.06
C GLU A 472 -30.66 1.57 -12.58
N TRP A 473 -30.19 2.64 -13.24
CA TRP A 473 -30.49 2.91 -14.66
C TRP A 473 -29.31 2.72 -15.63
N ILE A 474 -28.37 1.83 -15.30
CA ILE A 474 -27.41 1.32 -16.29
C ILE A 474 -27.67 -0.18 -16.46
N ASP A 475 -28.69 -0.48 -17.26
CA ASP A 475 -28.95 -1.80 -17.82
C ASP A 475 -27.69 -2.31 -18.55
N TYR A 476 -27.02 -3.29 -17.98
CA TYR A 476 -25.98 -4.07 -18.67
C TYR A 476 -26.64 -5.24 -19.41
N LYS A 477 -26.69 -5.15 -20.74
CA LYS A 477 -26.87 -6.27 -21.67
C LYS A 477 -25.65 -6.45 -22.54
#